data_AF-A0A7C7QNH9-F1
#
_entry.id   AF-A0A7C7QNH9-F1
#
_cell.length_a   1.000
_cell.length_b   1.000
_cell.length_c   1.000
_cell.angle_alpha   90.00
_cell.angle_beta   90.00
_cell.angle_gamma   90.00
#
_symmetry.space_group_name_H-M   'P 1'
#
loop_
_entity.id
_entity.type
_entity.pdbx_description
1 polymer ?
#
loop_
_entity_poly.entity_id
_entity_poly.type
_entity_poly.pdbx_seq_one_letter_code
_entity_poly.pdbx_strand_id
1 'polypeptide(L)'
;MCKILLWLLPVVDIFMLPRVIRYYGSLGVQVPWGHARYGLVERWVGYLPVGFFLGWFAGFWTSLLVAFLVFIIIGPFELYLMCRGTKPWKFFGGKPFELVTKIFLLEGFNAMGYYVLGTLLAVLTGMIFP
;
A
#
# COMPACT_ATOMS: atom_id res chain seq x y z
N MET A 1 25.80 -3.44 1.95
CA MET A 1 25.30 -2.54 0.87
C MET A 1 23.86 -2.83 0.46
N CYS A 2 23.47 -4.04 0.05
CA CYS A 2 22.09 -4.32 -0.39
C CYS A 2 21.00 -4.01 0.65
N LYS A 3 21.26 -4.21 1.95
CA LYS A 3 20.27 -3.97 3.02
C LYS A 3 19.84 -2.49 3.12
N ILE A 4 20.77 -1.55 2.96
CA ILE A 4 20.48 -0.10 3.03
C ILE A 4 19.66 0.35 1.81
N LEU A 5 19.95 -0.22 0.63
CA LEU A 5 19.21 0.11 -0.59
C LEU A 5 17.74 -0.31 -0.52
N LEU A 6 17.42 -1.41 0.18
CA LEU A 6 16.04 -1.86 0.36
C LEU A 6 15.20 -0.90 1.22
N TRP A 7 15.82 -0.23 2.21
CA TRP A 7 15.17 0.82 2.99
C TRP A 7 14.94 2.11 2.19
N LEU A 8 15.67 2.30 1.09
CA LEU A 8 15.55 3.47 0.22
C LEU A 8 14.59 3.25 -0.96
N LEU A 9 14.15 2.02 -1.24
CA LEU A 9 13.12 1.73 -2.25
C LEU A 9 11.84 2.58 -2.09
N PRO A 10 11.31 2.80 -0.88
CA PRO A 10 10.21 3.73 -0.64
C PRO A 10 10.40 5.12 -1.26
N VAL A 11 11.63 5.64 -1.26
CA VAL A 11 11.96 7.00 -1.74
C VAL A 11 11.58 7.19 -3.21
N VAL A 12 11.59 6.12 -4.01
CA VAL A 12 11.19 6.16 -5.43
C VAL A 12 9.73 6.63 -5.59
N ASP A 13 8.84 6.31 -4.63
CA ASP A 13 7.43 6.71 -4.73
C ASP A 13 7.23 8.22 -4.66
N ILE A 14 8.11 8.98 -3.99
CA ILE A 14 8.04 10.45 -3.97
C ILE A 14 8.12 10.99 -5.41
N PHE A 15 9.00 10.41 -6.22
CA PHE A 15 9.21 10.81 -7.61
C PHE A 15 8.13 10.26 -8.56
N MET A 16 7.47 9.16 -8.18
CA MET A 16 6.40 8.56 -8.98
C MET A 16 5.02 9.17 -8.71
N LEU A 17 4.81 9.79 -7.54
CA LEU A 17 3.53 10.37 -7.15
C LEU A 17 2.91 11.33 -8.20
N PRO A 18 3.66 12.27 -8.83
CA PRO A 18 3.10 13.11 -9.89
C PRO A 18 2.65 12.32 -11.11
N ARG A 19 3.35 11.22 -11.46
CA ARG A 19 2.99 10.34 -12.58
C ARG A 19 1.73 9.54 -12.27
N VAL A 20 1.59 9.04 -11.04
CA VAL A 20 0.40 8.31 -10.58
C VAL A 20 -0.83 9.22 -10.62
N ILE A 21 -0.74 10.44 -10.07
CA ILE A 21 -1.84 11.41 -10.10
C ILE A 21 -2.23 11.74 -11.54
N ARG A 22 -1.24 11.96 -12.42
CA ARG A 22 -1.50 12.22 -13.85
C ARG A 22 -2.17 11.03 -14.54
N TYR A 23 -1.73 9.81 -14.23
CA TYR A 23 -2.34 8.58 -14.74
C TYR A 23 -3.80 8.47 -14.31
N TYR A 24 -4.13 8.67 -13.03
CA TYR A 24 -5.51 8.68 -12.56
C TYR A 24 -6.33 9.80 -13.18
N GLY A 25 -5.75 10.98 -13.35
CA GLY A 25 -6.37 12.09 -14.07
C GLY A 25 -6.73 11.73 -15.52
N SER A 26 -5.87 10.98 -16.22
CA SER A 26 -6.14 10.47 -17.57
C SER A 26 -7.28 9.45 -17.63
N LEU A 27 -7.55 8.76 -16.52
CA LEU A 27 -8.70 7.87 -16.35
C LEU A 27 -9.96 8.62 -15.86
N GLY A 28 -9.89 9.95 -15.77
CA GLY A 28 -10.98 10.80 -15.31
C GLY A 28 -11.13 10.87 -13.78
N VAL A 29 -10.18 10.34 -13.01
CA VAL A 29 -10.19 10.37 -11.54
C VAL A 29 -9.26 11.47 -11.04
N GLN A 30 -9.85 12.52 -10.47
CA GLN A 30 -9.10 13.66 -9.92
C GLN A 30 -8.77 13.40 -8.45
N VAL A 31 -7.66 12.72 -8.20
CA VAL A 31 -7.20 12.44 -6.83
C VAL A 31 -6.59 13.71 -6.21
N PRO A 32 -7.09 14.18 -5.05
CA PRO A 32 -6.48 15.32 -4.37
C PRO A 32 -5.04 15.03 -3.98
N TRP A 33 -4.14 15.98 -4.21
CA TRP A 33 -2.72 15.86 -3.80
C TRP A 33 -2.53 15.50 -2.33
N GLY A 34 -3.36 16.06 -1.44
CA GLY A 34 -3.34 15.72 -0.02
C GLY A 34 -3.64 14.24 0.22
N HIS A 35 -4.63 13.68 -0.47
CA HIS A 35 -4.98 12.27 -0.36
C HIS A 35 -3.85 11.36 -0.87
N ALA A 36 -3.27 11.70 -2.02
CA ALA A 36 -2.13 10.97 -2.57
C ALA A 36 -0.90 11.00 -1.64
N ARG A 37 -0.64 12.14 -0.98
CA ARG A 37 0.42 12.25 0.06
C ARG A 37 0.11 11.41 1.30
N TYR A 38 -1.13 11.39 1.77
CA TYR A 38 -1.50 10.54 2.91
C TYR A 38 -1.30 9.06 2.59
N GLY A 39 -1.68 8.60 1.40
CA GLY A 39 -1.43 7.23 0.97
C GLY A 39 0.06 6.88 0.92
N LEU A 40 0.91 7.82 0.48
CA LEU A 40 2.36 7.66 0.54
C LEU A 40 2.86 7.49 1.99
N VAL A 41 2.44 8.40 2.88
CA VAL A 41 2.85 8.38 4.29
C VAL A 41 2.40 7.07 4.95
N GLU A 42 1.15 6.66 4.74
CA GLU A 42 0.58 5.43 5.27
C GLU A 42 1.39 4.18 4.86
N ARG A 43 1.88 4.12 3.62
CA ARG A 43 2.77 3.04 3.19
C ARG A 43 4.09 3.02 3.94
N TRP A 44 4.67 4.19 4.17
CA TRP A 44 5.99 4.33 4.79
C TRP A 44 5.96 4.14 6.31
N VAL A 45 4.96 4.69 6.99
CA VAL A 45 4.89 4.68 8.47
C VAL A 45 3.88 3.67 9.01
N GLY A 46 3.00 3.15 8.16
CA GLY A 46 2.03 2.11 8.49
C GLY A 46 2.45 0.75 7.96
N TYR A 47 2.24 0.48 6.67
CA TYR A 47 2.38 -0.87 6.11
C TYR A 47 3.80 -1.46 6.25
N LEU A 48 4.83 -0.67 5.93
CA LEU A 48 6.22 -1.15 6.02
C LEU A 48 6.64 -1.46 7.47
N PRO A 49 6.44 -0.58 8.47
CA PRO A 49 6.72 -0.91 9.87
C PRO A 49 5.89 -2.09 10.39
N VAL A 50 4.60 -2.16 10.07
CA VAL A 50 3.74 -3.28 10.50
C VAL A 50 4.26 -4.60 9.94
N GLY A 51 4.60 -4.64 8.65
CA GLY A 51 5.22 -5.81 8.02
C GLY A 51 6.56 -6.18 8.68
N PHE A 52 7.38 -5.19 9.03
CA PHE A 52 8.64 -5.42 9.74
C PHE A 52 8.41 -6.05 11.12
N PHE A 53 7.54 -5.46 11.95
CA PHE A 53 7.28 -6.00 13.30
C PHE A 53 6.67 -7.40 13.27
N LEU A 54 5.71 -7.64 12.37
CA LEU A 54 5.10 -8.96 12.23
C LEU A 54 6.07 -10.00 11.65
N GLY A 55 6.89 -9.61 10.67
CA GLY A 55 7.95 -10.46 10.14
C GLY A 55 9.00 -10.84 11.18
N TRP A 56 9.34 -9.89 12.05
CA TRP A 56 10.30 -10.12 13.14
C TRP A 56 9.73 -11.03 14.24
N PHE A 57 8.48 -10.80 14.65
CA PHE A 57 7.86 -11.54 15.75
C PHE A 57 7.34 -12.93 15.35
N ALA A 58 6.68 -13.03 14.19
CA ALA A 58 5.93 -14.22 13.78
C ALA A 58 6.55 -14.96 12.58
N GLY A 59 7.60 -14.39 11.97
CA GLY A 59 8.24 -14.92 10.77
C GLY A 59 7.49 -14.56 9.48
N PHE A 60 8.17 -14.82 8.36
CA PHE A 60 7.71 -14.40 7.03
C PHE A 60 6.33 -14.94 6.65
N TRP A 61 6.12 -16.25 6.76
CA TRP A 61 4.90 -16.90 6.31
C TRP A 61 3.68 -16.49 7.13
N THR A 62 3.83 -16.36 8.45
CA THR A 62 2.76 -15.89 9.33
C THR A 62 2.40 -14.44 9.04
N SER A 63 3.41 -13.58 8.84
CA SER A 63 3.22 -12.18 8.43
C SER A 63 2.42 -12.09 7.12
N LEU A 64 2.81 -12.85 6.10
CA LEU A 64 2.08 -12.90 4.82
C LEU A 64 0.63 -13.36 5.01
N LEU A 65 0.39 -14.40 5.80
CA LEU A 65 -0.96 -14.91 6.08
C LEU A 65 -1.83 -13.81 6.72
N VAL A 66 -1.28 -13.08 7.69
CA VAL A 66 -1.98 -11.95 8.33
C VAL A 66 -2.34 -10.88 7.30
N ALA A 67 -1.41 -10.51 6.41
CA ALA A 67 -1.67 -9.53 5.36
C ALA A 67 -2.82 -9.97 4.42
N PHE A 68 -2.82 -11.24 3.99
CA PHE A 68 -3.91 -11.76 3.17
C PHE A 68 -5.25 -11.80 3.91
N LEU A 69 -5.26 -12.19 5.18
CA LEU A 69 -6.48 -12.19 5.99
C LEU A 69 -7.05 -10.78 6.14
N VAL A 70 -6.21 -9.79 6.44
CA VAL A 70 -6.63 -8.39 6.53
C VAL A 70 -7.16 -7.91 5.18
N PHE A 71 -6.49 -8.23 4.08
CA PHE A 71 -6.93 -7.82 2.74
C PHE A 71 -8.28 -8.45 2.35
N ILE A 72 -8.50 -9.73 2.65
CA ILE A 72 -9.75 -10.44 2.35
C ILE A 72 -10.90 -9.91 3.22
N ILE A 73 -10.63 -9.59 4.49
CA ILE A 73 -11.66 -9.12 5.41
C ILE A 73 -11.99 -7.64 5.14
N ILE A 74 -10.99 -6.78 5.06
CA ILE A 74 -11.17 -5.31 5.00
C ILE A 74 -11.30 -4.81 3.56
N GLY A 75 -10.61 -5.44 2.60
CA GLY A 75 -10.57 -5.03 1.20
C GLY A 75 -11.96 -4.90 0.55
N PRO A 76 -12.91 -5.83 0.75
CA PRO A 76 -14.27 -5.68 0.22
C PRO A 76 -15.00 -4.45 0.76
N PHE A 77 -14.82 -4.10 2.04
CA PHE A 77 -15.43 -2.91 2.63
C PHE A 77 -14.82 -1.63 2.07
N GLU A 78 -13.49 -1.60 1.94
CA GLU A 78 -12.75 -0.50 1.31
C GLU A 78 -13.21 -0.28 -0.14
N LEU A 79 -13.23 -1.34 -0.97
CA LEU A 79 -13.71 -1.29 -2.34
C LEU A 79 -15.17 -0.81 -2.42
N TYR A 80 -16.03 -1.27 -1.51
CA TYR A 80 -17.42 -0.82 -1.44
C TYR A 80 -17.50 0.68 -1.16
N LEU A 81 -16.75 1.19 -0.17
CA LEU A 81 -16.72 2.62 0.16
C LEU A 81 -16.18 3.47 -0.99
N MET A 82 -15.16 2.98 -1.69
CA MET A 82 -14.62 3.60 -2.90
C MET A 82 -15.67 3.70 -4.01
N CYS A 83 -16.37 2.59 -4.30
CA CYS A 83 -17.42 2.55 -5.32
C CYS A 83 -18.59 3.49 -4.97
N ARG A 84 -18.89 3.66 -3.68
CA ARG A 84 -19.92 4.60 -3.21
C ARG A 84 -19.45 6.06 -3.18
N GLY A 85 -18.17 6.33 -3.37
CA GLY A 85 -17.61 7.68 -3.23
C GLY A 85 -17.77 8.24 -1.81
N THR A 86 -17.76 7.38 -0.79
CA THR A 86 -17.87 7.79 0.62
C THR A 86 -16.53 8.37 1.08
N LYS A 87 -16.50 9.34 2.01
CA LYS A 87 -15.20 9.85 2.54
C LYS A 87 -14.35 8.67 3.07
N PRO A 88 -13.03 8.61 2.77
CA PRO A 88 -12.21 9.63 2.09
C PRO A 88 -12.27 9.59 0.54
N TRP A 89 -12.96 8.62 -0.05
CA TRP A 89 -13.02 8.26 -1.46
C TRP A 89 -13.96 9.10 -2.35
N LYS A 90 -14.31 10.32 -1.94
CA LYS A 90 -15.29 11.18 -2.66
C LYS A 90 -15.00 11.38 -4.15
N PHE A 91 -13.72 11.36 -4.53
CA PHE A 91 -13.26 11.57 -5.92
C PHE A 91 -13.55 10.38 -6.86
N PHE A 92 -14.01 9.24 -6.32
CA PHE A 92 -14.55 8.12 -7.09
C PHE A 92 -16.06 8.18 -7.32
N GLY A 93 -16.75 9.20 -6.79
CA GLY A 93 -18.20 9.35 -6.96
C GLY A 93 -18.61 9.31 -8.43
N GLY A 94 -19.52 8.39 -8.77
CA GLY A 94 -20.05 8.23 -10.13
C GLY A 94 -19.08 7.58 -11.12
N LYS A 95 -17.97 6.97 -10.67
CA LYS A 95 -17.04 6.25 -11.54
C LYS A 95 -17.48 4.80 -11.78
N PRO A 96 -17.18 4.22 -12.97
CA PRO A 96 -17.49 2.82 -13.25
C PRO A 96 -16.81 1.87 -12.27
N PHE A 97 -17.51 0.81 -11.87
CA PHE A 97 -17.00 -0.21 -10.95
C PHE A 97 -15.66 -0.82 -11.39
N GLU A 98 -15.51 -1.10 -12.69
CA GLU A 98 -14.29 -1.65 -13.28
C GLU A 98 -13.08 -0.72 -13.06
N LEU A 99 -13.27 0.59 -13.26
CA LEU A 99 -12.22 1.59 -13.05
C LEU A 99 -11.82 1.68 -11.58
N VAL A 100 -12.81 1.72 -10.67
CA VAL A 100 -12.55 1.78 -9.22
C VAL A 100 -11.82 0.52 -8.76
N THR A 101 -12.26 -0.65 -9.20
CA THR A 101 -11.63 -1.95 -8.88
C THR A 101 -10.20 -2.01 -9.38
N LYS A 102 -9.92 -1.53 -10.60
CA LYS A 102 -8.55 -1.47 -11.13
C LYS A 102 -7.65 -0.60 -10.26
N ILE A 103 -8.13 0.56 -9.82
CA ILE A 103 -7.36 1.45 -8.96
C ILE A 103 -7.18 0.86 -7.56
N PHE A 104 -8.24 0.25 -6.98
CA PHE A 104 -8.16 -0.46 -5.71
C PHE A 104 -7.11 -1.57 -5.73
N LEU A 105 -7.08 -2.39 -6.79
CA LEU A 105 -6.07 -3.45 -6.93
C LEU A 105 -4.66 -2.89 -7.10
N LEU A 106 -4.48 -1.78 -7.83
CA LEU A 106 -3.17 -1.13 -7.99
C LEU A 106 -2.65 -0.58 -6.66
N GLU A 107 -3.52 0.10 -5.91
CA GLU A 107 -3.18 0.66 -4.60
C GLU A 107 -2.97 -0.44 -3.55
N GLY A 108 -3.79 -1.50 -3.59
CA GLY A 108 -3.64 -2.69 -2.76
C GLY A 108 -2.34 -3.43 -3.04
N PHE A 109 -1.95 -3.56 -4.32
CA PHE A 109 -0.65 -4.13 -4.69
C PHE A 109 0.52 -3.31 -4.13
N ASN A 110 0.43 -1.98 -4.21
CA ASN A 110 1.43 -1.11 -3.61
C ASN A 110 1.48 -1.30 -2.08
N ALA A 111 0.34 -1.22 -1.37
CA ALA A 111 0.29 -1.41 0.07
C ALA A 111 0.88 -2.77 0.51
N MET A 112 0.52 -3.85 -0.19
CA MET A 112 1.09 -5.18 0.02
C MET A 112 2.59 -5.21 -0.25
N GLY A 113 3.07 -4.55 -1.31
CA GLY A 113 4.49 -4.45 -1.62
C GLY A 113 5.31 -3.85 -0.47
N TYR A 114 4.81 -2.78 0.16
CA TYR A 114 5.44 -2.16 1.33
C TYR A 114 5.42 -3.05 2.57
N TYR A 115 4.30 -3.73 2.83
CA TYR A 115 4.20 -4.68 3.92
C TYR A 115 5.19 -5.85 3.75
N VAL A 116 5.25 -6.43 2.54
CA VAL A 116 6.15 -7.53 2.21
C VAL A 116 7.61 -7.07 2.31
N LEU A 117 7.92 -5.87 1.81
CA LEU A 117 9.25 -5.27 1.96
C LEU A 117 9.65 -5.15 3.43
N GLY A 118 8.76 -4.64 4.29
CA GLY A 118 8.98 -4.59 5.74
C GLY A 118 9.26 -5.97 6.33
N THR A 119 8.43 -6.97 5.96
CA THR A 119 8.59 -8.35 6.42
C THR A 119 9.93 -8.95 5.97
N LEU A 120 10.33 -8.73 4.71
CA LEU A 120 11.62 -9.18 4.19
C LEU A 120 12.79 -8.51 4.90
N LEU A 121 12.69 -7.20 5.14
CA LEU A 121 13.69 -6.47 5.91
C LEU A 121 13.87 -7.08 7.30
N ALA A 122 12.78 -7.39 7.99
CA ALA A 122 12.81 -8.02 9.30
C ALA A 122 13.50 -9.38 9.30
N VAL A 123 13.22 -10.24 8.32
CA VAL A 123 13.88 -11.54 8.17
C VAL A 123 15.39 -11.35 7.90
N LEU A 124 15.74 -10.44 6.99
CA LEU A 124 17.13 -10.17 6.60
C LEU A 124 17.95 -9.51 7.71
N THR A 125 17.31 -8.77 8.63
CA THR A 125 17.97 -8.17 9.81
C THR A 125 17.92 -9.07 11.04
N GLY A 126 16.86 -9.87 11.18
CA GLY A 126 16.67 -10.83 12.28
C GLY A 126 17.65 -12.01 12.22
N MET A 127 18.16 -12.37 11.04
CA MET A 127 19.27 -13.33 10.87
C MET A 127 20.61 -12.88 11.48
N ILE A 128 20.68 -11.73 12.17
CA ILE A 128 21.90 -11.22 12.82
C ILE A 128 21.93 -11.52 14.32
N PHE A 129 20.79 -11.87 14.95
CA PHE A 129 20.77 -12.33 16.34
C PHE A 129 20.45 -13.82 16.40
N PRO A 130 21.45 -14.69 16.64
CA PRO A 130 21.26 -16.12 16.89
C PRO A 130 20.57 -16.38 18.23
#